data_AF-A0A934S7U6-F1
#
_entry.id   AF-A0A934S7U6-F1
#
_cell.length_a   1.000
_cell.length_b   1.000
_cell.length_c   1.000
_cell.angle_alpha   90.00
_cell.angle_beta   90.00
_cell.angle_gamma   90.00
#
_symmetry.space_group_name_H-M   'P 1'
#
loop_
_entity.id
_entity.type
_entity.pdbx_description
1 polymer ?
#
loop_
_entity_poly.entity_id
_entity_poly.type
_entity_poly.pdbx_seq_one_letter_code
_entity_poly.pdbx_strand_id
1 'polypeptide(L)'
;MDELTREHGPQPLDKMMEQWKLTNHELVETSTEQLSHKQMQKARKGRQLTLPMMQKVARAFNIAIWNRLKKDEKEAYFEYMHRHLFNYAKGYDPSWEDPNQPLFPQ
;
A
#
# COMPACT_ATOMS: atom_id res chain seq x y z
N MET A 1 19.87 -13.48 13.79
CA MET A 1 18.90 -13.35 12.68
C MET A 1 19.51 -12.34 11.74
N ASP A 2 20.09 -12.79 10.62
CA ASP A 2 20.92 -11.95 9.74
C ASP A 2 20.12 -10.79 9.14
N GLU A 3 20.65 -9.57 9.20
CA GLU A 3 20.00 -8.35 8.71
C GLU A 3 19.67 -8.40 7.20
N LEU A 4 20.39 -9.21 6.43
CA LEU A 4 20.17 -9.43 4.99
C LEU A 4 18.87 -10.21 4.71
N THR A 5 18.34 -10.98 5.67
CA THR A 5 17.12 -11.80 5.49
C THR A 5 15.81 -11.02 5.47
N ARG A 6 15.88 -9.68 5.58
CA ARG A 6 14.72 -8.79 5.71
C ARG A 6 14.52 -7.85 4.53
N GLU A 7 15.31 -7.97 3.47
CA GLU A 7 15.14 -7.20 2.23
C GLU A 7 14.42 -8.06 1.19
N HIS A 8 13.22 -7.66 0.80
CA HIS A 8 12.34 -8.42 -0.10
C HIS A 8 12.21 -7.77 -1.49
N GLY A 9 13.11 -6.85 -1.82
CA GLY A 9 13.08 -6.06 -3.05
C GLY A 9 11.86 -5.13 -3.16
N PRO A 10 11.67 -4.45 -4.30
CA PRO A 10 10.50 -3.59 -4.51
C PRO A 10 9.19 -4.30 -4.20
N GLN A 11 8.32 -3.65 -3.43
CA GLN A 11 7.05 -4.23 -2.99
C GLN A 11 5.92 -3.88 -3.96
N PRO A 12 4.87 -4.70 -4.06
CA PRO A 12 3.67 -4.38 -4.84
C PRO A 12 3.11 -2.98 -4.58
N LEU A 13 3.19 -2.51 -3.32
CA LEU A 13 2.86 -1.15 -2.90
C LEU A 13 3.45 -0.07 -3.81
N ASP A 14 4.70 -0.22 -4.26
CA ASP A 14 5.41 0.76 -5.08
C ASP A 14 4.69 0.98 -6.42
N LYS A 15 4.45 -0.11 -7.16
CA LYS A 15 3.70 -0.11 -8.43
C LYS A 15 2.27 0.38 -8.24
N MET A 16 1.61 -0.04 -7.17
CA MET A 16 0.23 0.37 -6.88
C MET A 16 0.16 1.88 -6.59
N MET A 17 1.12 2.45 -5.86
CA MET A 17 1.19 3.90 -5.67
C MET A 17 1.36 4.65 -7.00
N GLU A 18 2.15 4.12 -7.94
CA GLU A 18 2.27 4.70 -9.29
C GLU A 18 0.94 4.63 -10.06
N GLN A 19 0.26 3.49 -10.05
CA GLN A 19 -1.04 3.30 -10.71
C GLN A 19 -2.10 4.26 -10.17
N TRP A 20 -2.12 4.47 -8.85
CA TRP A 20 -3.01 5.42 -8.19
C TRP A 20 -2.53 6.87 -8.23
N LYS A 21 -1.36 7.17 -8.81
CA LYS A 21 -0.73 8.50 -8.82
C LYS A 21 -0.61 9.09 -7.40
N LEU A 22 -0.17 8.28 -6.44
CA LEU A 22 -0.02 8.63 -5.02
C LEU A 22 1.45 8.87 -4.66
N THR A 23 1.69 9.91 -3.88
CA THR A 23 3.02 10.23 -3.35
C THR A 23 3.19 9.74 -1.92
N ASN A 24 4.44 9.57 -1.46
CA ASN A 24 4.72 9.28 -0.05
C ASN A 24 4.17 10.36 0.88
N HIS A 25 4.19 11.61 0.42
CA HIS A 25 3.71 12.76 1.19
C HIS A 25 2.22 12.64 1.48
N GLU A 26 1.42 12.32 0.46
CA GLU A 26 -0.03 12.16 0.60
C GLU A 26 -0.40 11.02 1.54
N LEU A 27 0.32 9.89 1.48
CA LEU A 27 0.11 8.79 2.44
C LEU A 27 0.46 9.20 3.87
N VAL A 28 1.52 10.00 4.05
CA VAL A 28 1.93 10.50 5.35
C VAL A 28 0.90 11.48 5.92
N GLU A 29 0.43 12.43 5.12
CA GLU A 29 -0.57 13.43 5.54
C GLU A 29 -1.95 12.80 5.81
N THR A 30 -2.34 11.82 5.01
CA THR A 30 -3.66 11.17 5.14
C THR A 30 -3.70 10.15 6.27
N SER A 31 -2.55 9.67 6.74
CA SER A 31 -2.49 8.63 7.75
C SER A 31 -3.07 9.10 9.08
N THR A 32 -4.14 8.44 9.53
CA THR A 32 -4.76 8.66 10.85
C THR A 32 -3.88 8.17 12.00
N GLU A 33 -2.87 7.37 11.69
CA GLU A 33 -1.83 6.95 12.61
C GLU A 33 -0.52 7.59 12.18
N GLN A 34 0.30 8.10 13.12
CA GLN A 34 1.58 8.72 12.75
C GLN A 34 2.42 7.79 11.85
N LEU A 35 2.71 8.29 10.64
CA LEU A 35 3.52 7.66 9.60
C LEU A 35 4.55 8.68 9.11
N SER A 36 5.76 8.24 8.80
CA SER A 36 6.84 9.12 8.33
C SER A 36 7.24 8.79 6.90
N HIS A 37 7.80 9.79 6.20
CA HIS A 37 8.36 9.61 4.86
C HIS A 37 9.41 8.49 4.82
N LYS A 38 10.23 8.35 5.87
CA LYS A 38 11.24 7.29 5.99
C LYS A 38 10.60 5.90 6.11
N GLN A 39 9.49 5.77 6.83
CA GLN A 39 8.74 4.50 6.90
C GLN A 39 8.12 4.15 5.53
N MET A 40 7.58 5.13 4.81
CA MET A 40 7.04 4.90 3.45
C MET A 40 8.13 4.48 2.46
N GLN A 41 9.29 5.12 2.49
CA GLN A 41 10.43 4.72 1.65
C GLN A 41 10.88 3.28 1.94
N LYS A 42 10.91 2.87 3.22
CA LYS A 42 11.24 1.50 3.61
C LYS A 42 10.18 0.49 3.14
N ALA A 43 8.90 0.84 3.28
CA ALA A 43 7.77 0.02 2.86
C ALA A 43 7.87 -0.30 1.36
N ARG A 44 8.12 0.71 0.52
CA ARG A 44 8.23 0.55 -0.93
C ARG A 44 9.46 -0.28 -1.35
N LYS A 45 10.61 -0.06 -0.71
CA LYS A 45 11.88 -0.73 -1.02
C LYS A 45 11.95 -2.20 -0.55
N GLY A 46 11.00 -2.66 0.26
CA GLY A 46 10.95 -4.05 0.72
C GLY A 46 11.69 -4.37 2.00
N ARG A 47 12.03 -3.36 2.80
CA ARG A 47 12.48 -3.64 4.17
C ARG A 47 11.30 -4.22 4.94
N GLN A 48 11.46 -5.45 5.43
CA GLN A 48 10.39 -6.15 6.15
C GLN A 48 9.87 -5.32 7.31
N LEU A 49 8.58 -5.01 7.25
CA LEU A 49 7.84 -4.31 8.29
C LEU A 49 7.17 -5.32 9.24
N THR A 50 6.90 -4.88 10.45
CA THR A 50 6.03 -5.64 11.37
C THR A 50 4.60 -5.64 10.85
N LEU A 51 3.80 -6.64 11.23
CA LEU A 51 2.39 -6.74 10.83
C LEU A 51 1.57 -5.47 11.14
N PRO A 52 1.66 -4.87 12.35
CA PRO A 52 0.94 -3.63 12.63
C PRO A 52 1.36 -2.47 11.73
N MET A 53 2.64 -2.40 11.35
CA MET A 53 3.14 -1.37 10.45
C MET A 53 2.66 -1.59 9.01
N MET A 54 2.60 -2.84 8.53
CA MET A 54 2.02 -3.13 7.21
C MET A 54 0.53 -2.76 7.16
N GLN A 55 -0.23 -3.08 8.22
CA GLN A 55 -1.64 -2.72 8.33
C GLN A 55 -1.85 -1.21 8.40
N LYS A 56 -0.98 -0.48 9.11
CA LYS A 56 -0.99 0.99 9.13
C LYS A 56 -0.80 1.57 7.73
N VAL A 57 0.20 1.09 6.99
CA VAL A 57 0.42 1.52 5.60
C VAL A 57 -0.78 1.20 4.72
N ALA A 58 -1.40 0.02 4.88
CA ALA A 58 -2.61 -0.35 4.15
C ALA A 58 -3.77 0.61 4.41
N ARG A 59 -4.03 0.95 5.68
CA ARG A 59 -5.07 1.93 6.04
C ARG A 59 -4.78 3.31 5.44
N ALA A 60 -3.57 3.83 5.58
CA ALA A 60 -3.19 5.12 4.99
C ALA A 60 -3.39 5.13 3.47
N PHE A 61 -2.99 4.05 2.79
CA PHE A 61 -3.17 3.89 1.34
C PHE A 61 -4.65 3.87 0.95
N ASN A 62 -5.48 3.07 1.63
CA ASN A 62 -6.92 3.02 1.38
C ASN A 62 -7.60 4.37 1.59
N ILE A 63 -7.28 5.09 2.67
CA ILE A 63 -7.88 6.40 2.94
C ILE A 63 -7.45 7.42 1.88
N ALA A 64 -6.18 7.40 1.46
CA ALA A 64 -5.67 8.30 0.42
C ALA A 64 -6.39 8.08 -0.92
N ILE A 65 -6.66 6.83 -1.29
CA ILE A 65 -7.47 6.50 -2.48
C ILE A 65 -8.91 6.96 -2.27
N TRP A 66 -9.54 6.55 -1.16
CA TRP A 66 -10.93 6.85 -0.86
C TRP A 66 -11.25 8.35 -0.90
N ASN A 67 -10.32 9.20 -0.47
CA ASN A 67 -10.49 10.65 -0.50
C ASN A 67 -10.52 11.23 -1.93
N ARG A 68 -10.01 10.51 -2.93
CA ARG A 68 -9.99 10.91 -4.34
C ARG A 68 -11.18 10.38 -5.14
N LEU A 69 -11.80 9.30 -4.66
CA LEU A 69 -12.92 8.66 -5.36
C LEU A 69 -14.20 9.48 -5.28
N LYS A 70 -14.95 9.50 -6.39
CA LYS A 70 -16.33 9.96 -6.46
C LYS A 70 -17.27 8.98 -5.75
N LYS A 71 -18.53 9.38 -5.59
CA LYS A 71 -19.53 8.59 -4.85
C LYS A 71 -19.77 7.21 -5.48
N ASP A 72 -19.93 7.16 -6.79
CA ASP A 72 -20.11 5.94 -7.58
C ASP A 72 -18.86 5.05 -7.56
N GLU A 73 -17.67 5.64 -7.67
CA GLU A 73 -16.40 4.91 -7.58
C GLU A 73 -16.18 4.28 -6.19
N LYS A 74 -16.64 4.94 -5.11
CA LYS A 74 -16.57 4.42 -3.74
C LYS A 74 -17.40 3.16 -3.54
N GLU A 75 -18.53 3.02 -4.23
CA GLU A 75 -19.38 1.84 -4.15
C GLU A 75 -18.73 0.62 -4.82
N ALA A 76 -17.89 0.86 -5.84
CA ALA A 76 -17.11 -0.18 -6.54
C ALA A 76 -15.74 -0.45 -5.89
N TYR A 77 -15.30 0.37 -4.93
CA TYR A 77 -13.97 0.28 -4.36
C TYR A 77 -13.79 -0.96 -3.48
N PHE A 78 -12.74 -1.72 -3.78
CA PHE A 78 -12.27 -2.83 -2.97
C PHE A 78 -11.14 -2.37 -2.04
N GLU A 79 -11.32 -2.57 -0.73
CA GLU A 79 -10.31 -2.22 0.27
C GLU A 79 -9.09 -3.14 0.20
N TYR A 80 -7.89 -2.56 0.02
CA TYR A 80 -6.66 -3.33 0.04
C TYR A 80 -6.28 -3.77 1.46
N MET A 81 -5.84 -5.02 1.58
CA MET A 81 -5.25 -5.55 2.80
C MET A 81 -3.72 -5.52 2.68
N HIS A 82 -3.03 -5.58 3.82
CA HIS A 82 -1.56 -5.66 3.84
C HIS A 82 -0.97 -6.76 2.95
N ARG A 83 -1.68 -7.89 2.78
CA ARG A 83 -1.26 -8.99 1.88
C ARG A 83 -1.27 -8.65 0.39
N HIS A 84 -1.98 -7.61 -0.04
CA HIS A 84 -1.95 -7.14 -1.44
C HIS A 84 -0.75 -6.19 -1.67
N LEU A 85 -0.27 -5.53 -0.62
CA LEU A 85 0.74 -4.46 -0.71
C LEU A 85 2.18 -4.97 -0.52
N PHE A 86 2.36 -6.12 0.14
CA PHE A 86 3.67 -6.65 0.51
C PHE A 86 3.83 -8.11 0.08
N ASN A 87 4.86 -8.41 -0.71
CA ASN A 87 5.09 -9.74 -1.30
C ASN A 87 5.52 -10.79 -0.26
N TYR A 88 6.01 -10.35 0.91
CA TYR A 88 6.42 -11.19 2.02
C TYR A 88 5.31 -11.38 3.07
N ALA A 89 4.14 -10.77 2.87
CA ALA A 89 3.03 -10.93 3.80
C ALA A 89 2.41 -12.33 3.67
N LYS A 90 1.95 -12.88 4.80
CA LYS A 90 1.23 -14.15 4.81
C LYS A 90 -0.05 -14.01 3.98
N GLY A 91 -0.23 -14.92 3.02
CA GLY A 91 -1.37 -14.91 2.10
C GLY A 91 -1.24 -13.91 0.95
N TYR A 92 -0.03 -13.40 0.68
CA TYR A 92 0.26 -12.78 -0.61
C TYR A 92 0.04 -13.80 -1.72
N ASP A 93 -0.66 -13.37 -2.77
CA ASP A 93 -0.94 -14.16 -3.96
C ASP A 93 -0.45 -13.40 -5.20
N PRO A 94 0.61 -13.86 -5.87
CA PRO A 94 1.13 -13.20 -7.07
C PRO A 94 0.20 -13.31 -8.28
N SER A 95 -0.80 -14.19 -8.24
CA SER A 95 -1.82 -14.35 -9.28
C SER A 95 -3.08 -13.52 -9.02
N TRP A 96 -3.12 -12.76 -7.92
CA TRP A 96 -4.25 -11.90 -7.59
C TRP A 96 -4.40 -10.77 -8.62
N GLU A 97 -5.59 -10.67 -9.20
CA GLU A 97 -5.96 -9.59 -10.10
C GLU A 97 -6.59 -8.44 -9.31
N ASP A 98 -6.10 -7.22 -9.54
CA ASP A 98 -6.57 -6.04 -8.82
C ASP A 98 -7.97 -5.63 -9.29
N PRO A 99 -9.02 -5.78 -8.46
CA PRO A 99 -10.39 -5.47 -8.84
C PRO A 99 -10.62 -3.95 -9.00
N ASN A 100 -9.71 -3.11 -8.49
CA ASN A 100 -9.82 -1.67 -8.63
C ASN A 100 -9.19 -1.13 -9.93
N GLN A 101 -8.67 -1.98 -10.82
CA GLN A 101 -8.14 -1.54 -12.12
C GLN A 101 -9.04 -0.57 -12.88
N PRO A 102 -10.38 -0.77 -12.96
CA PRO A 102 -11.27 0.17 -13.63
C PRO A 102 -11.35 1.55 -12.97
N LEU A 103 -10.93 1.69 -11.71
CA LEU A 103 -10.96 2.92 -10.91
C LEU A 103 -9.64 3.69 -10.95
N PHE A 104 -8.60 3.16 -11.61
CA PHE A 104 -7.32 3.85 -11.68
C PHE A 104 -7.46 5.20 -12.41
N PRO A 105 -6.80 6.26 -11.91
CA PRO A 105 -6.82 7.55 -12.55
C PRO A 105 -6.18 7.48 -13.94
N GLN A 106 -6.93 7.88 -14.97
CA GLN A 106 -6.45 8.06 -16.36
C GLN A 106 -5.28 9.05 -16.40
#